data_AF-H1YYU8-F1
#
_entry.id   AF-H1YYU8-F1
#
_cell.length_a   1.000
_cell.length_b   1.000
_cell.length_c   1.000
_cell.angle_alpha   90.00
_cell.angle_beta   90.00
_cell.angle_gamma   90.00
#
_symmetry.space_group_name_H-M   'P 1'
#
loop_
_entity.id
_entity.type
_entity.pdbx_description
1 polymer ?
#
loop_
_entity_poly.entity_id
_entity_poly.type
_entity_poly.pdbx_seq_one_letter_code
_entity_poly.pdbx_strand_id
1 'polypeptide(L)'
;MILTRIPELGSGEEIILEMASIGVKSIEFRLFLTNNRIILAEDRTKMSAPVEVPLQVLKYVSAGRNLSDEPTLSLSLSAPDGSQKKMVLVFIQDFSGTRDAECSYLQREIESLISVDKSSNQFAGKGYVPRSGGRAEPNVNSRTSPAGVSSAKISLCAPNVVVKSREYTLRLEDKVFLLVDENKPNKPSQIPLDAVRSVEGLTGESGEPELIFMVEAGNGSMRRMVLSFSGWYEGGRFAERDAWVSVIQDYIATGEFGNPVLAGFLADGSFPSGSPGAGSSSGGHSQEVLDSSLSGFDAKPPVSSACPSCGGVIPPGGKFCSFCGREFSGDIPAPFPGSGASVDDGIPGGSGIYDAEGGEFMDDAPQKSGTGRMGKRPLSKTTKKRVKRRRTPRKGVFSGSEKRPAMADNTIPGRIVSFLTNPSGGFQMTKGQDPVDAVPYFALVIVVFSFVNSFYLFLIGGGASAAEYPVFSSFGDLWGMVTGMLEMVVILVLITILAGIFLRIGLIIAGFKGSNEDEIRIAMYSATPFIAGGIIPFFGLIIAPLWSAYLLMTGARETHGTTTGQALIAAGFCIVMTVLLFGFFVSAGDSGFSIFGGV
;
A
#
# COMPACT_ATOMS: atom_id res chain seq x y z
N MET A 1 9.38 -4.90 33.91
CA MET A 1 10.34 -3.88 33.43
C MET A 1 11.74 -4.42 33.63
N ILE A 2 12.38 -4.89 32.56
CA ILE A 2 13.80 -5.26 32.60
C ILE A 2 14.55 -3.94 32.42
N LEU A 3 15.42 -3.60 33.39
CA LEU A 3 16.26 -2.40 33.31
C LEU A 3 17.33 -2.65 32.24
N THR A 4 17.10 -2.19 31.03
CA THR A 4 18.14 -2.12 29.99
C THR A 4 19.29 -1.25 30.50
N ARG A 5 20.50 -1.80 30.44
CA ARG A 5 21.72 -1.12 30.90
C ARG A 5 22.00 0.05 29.95
N ILE A 6 22.06 1.27 30.48
CA ILE A 6 22.46 2.47 29.71
C ILE A 6 23.89 2.23 29.19
N PRO A 7 24.18 2.51 27.91
CA PRO A 7 25.52 2.30 27.36
C PRO A 7 26.56 3.20 28.04
N GLU A 8 27.80 2.72 28.12
CA GLU A 8 28.92 3.51 28.66
C GLU A 8 29.31 4.59 27.65
N LEU A 9 29.05 5.85 28.00
CA LEU A 9 29.34 7.02 27.18
C LEU A 9 30.77 7.52 27.42
N GLY A 10 31.47 7.91 26.35
CA GLY A 10 32.77 8.56 26.44
C GLY A 10 32.68 9.97 27.03
N SER A 11 33.84 10.55 27.39
CA SER A 11 33.91 11.93 27.89
C SER A 11 33.39 12.92 26.84
N GLY A 12 32.27 13.59 27.14
CA GLY A 12 31.62 14.55 26.22
C GLY A 12 30.71 13.90 25.17
N GLU A 13 30.46 12.60 25.27
CA GLU A 13 29.47 11.90 24.47
C GLU A 13 28.09 12.02 25.13
N GLU A 14 27.08 12.44 24.37
CA GLU A 14 25.70 12.58 24.85
C GLU A 14 24.73 11.75 24.00
N ILE A 15 23.70 11.17 24.63
CA ILE A 15 22.63 10.46 23.92
C ILE A 15 21.66 11.50 23.37
N ILE A 16 21.54 11.54 22.04
CA ILE A 16 20.63 12.44 21.33
C ILE A 16 19.25 11.77 21.20
N LEU A 17 19.23 10.47 20.90
CA LEU A 17 18.01 9.75 20.58
C LEU A 17 18.10 8.29 21.02
N GLU A 18 17.00 7.77 21.56
CA GLU A 18 16.81 6.37 21.95
C GLU A 18 15.58 5.80 21.24
N MET A 19 15.72 4.61 20.64
CA MET A 19 14.64 3.90 19.96
C MET A 19 14.68 2.41 20.32
N ALA A 20 13.53 1.84 20.70
CA ALA A 20 13.38 0.42 20.98
C ALA A 20 12.88 -0.36 19.74
N SER A 21 13.01 -1.69 19.79
CA SER A 21 12.50 -2.64 18.78
C SER A 21 13.09 -2.45 17.38
N ILE A 22 14.41 -2.24 17.27
CA ILE A 22 15.14 -2.15 16.00
C ILE A 22 15.71 -3.51 15.62
N GLY A 23 15.21 -4.12 14.56
CA GLY A 23 15.67 -5.38 14.01
C GLY A 23 16.92 -5.24 13.13
N VAL A 24 17.95 -6.04 13.39
CA VAL A 24 19.10 -6.21 12.49
C VAL A 24 19.39 -7.69 12.34
N LYS A 25 19.32 -8.22 11.11
CA LYS A 25 19.51 -9.66 10.81
C LYS A 25 18.71 -10.59 11.74
N SER A 26 17.43 -10.26 11.95
CA SER A 26 16.49 -11.01 12.81
C SER A 26 16.80 -10.97 14.31
N ILE A 27 17.71 -10.11 14.77
CA ILE A 27 17.95 -9.84 16.19
C ILE A 27 17.37 -8.47 16.52
N GLU A 28 16.67 -8.37 17.65
CA GLU A 28 16.02 -7.15 18.12
C GLU A 28 16.95 -6.38 19.06
N PHE A 29 17.18 -5.12 18.72
CA PHE A 29 18.06 -4.20 19.44
C PHE A 29 17.29 -2.98 19.92
N ARG A 30 17.83 -2.38 20.96
CA ARG A 30 17.60 -0.99 21.30
C ARG A 30 18.71 -0.15 20.69
N LEU A 31 18.34 0.88 19.95
CA LEU A 31 19.24 1.80 19.28
C LEU A 31 19.41 3.06 20.14
N PHE A 32 20.66 3.43 20.38
CA PHE A 32 21.06 4.71 20.95
C PHE A 32 21.89 5.46 19.92
N LEU A 33 21.45 6.66 19.54
CA LEU A 33 22.22 7.58 18.71
C LEU A 33 22.88 8.60 19.63
N THR A 34 24.21 8.66 19.60
CA THR A 34 25.00 9.69 20.28
C THR A 34 25.52 10.72 19.29
N ASN A 35 26.13 11.78 19.79
CA ASN A 35 26.86 12.75 18.98
C ASN A 35 28.11 12.18 18.28
N ASN A 36 28.52 10.93 18.55
CA ASN A 36 29.74 10.33 18.00
C ASN A 36 29.52 8.97 17.29
N ARG A 37 28.55 8.16 17.73
CA ARG A 37 28.31 6.79 17.21
C ARG A 37 26.86 6.35 17.38
N ILE A 38 26.50 5.30 16.65
CA ILE A 38 25.27 4.54 16.84
C ILE A 38 25.61 3.30 17.66
N ILE A 39 24.85 3.03 18.73
CA ILE A 39 25.03 1.89 19.61
C ILE A 39 23.76 1.03 19.54
N LEU A 40 23.93 -0.26 19.24
CA LEU A 40 22.85 -1.25 19.24
C LEU A 40 23.06 -2.21 20.42
N ALA A 41 22.16 -2.15 21.40
CA ALA A 41 22.17 -3.02 22.57
C ALA A 41 21.04 -4.05 22.49
N GLU A 42 21.34 -5.34 22.64
CA GLU A 42 20.32 -6.40 22.58
C GLU A 42 19.41 -6.34 23.83
N ASP A 43 18.09 -6.31 23.64
CA ASP A 43 17.12 -6.17 24.75
C ASP A 43 16.91 -7.51 25.51
N ARG A 44 17.23 -8.64 24.87
CA ARG A 44 16.95 -9.99 25.39
C ARG A 44 18.21 -10.64 25.95
N THR A 45 18.23 -10.90 27.27
CA THR A 45 18.96 -11.88 28.13
C THR A 45 20.36 -12.42 27.78
N LYS A 46 20.81 -12.41 26.53
CA LYS A 46 22.17 -12.72 26.11
C LYS A 46 22.99 -11.45 26.23
N MET A 47 23.98 -11.46 27.13
CA MET A 47 24.97 -10.39 27.29
C MET A 47 25.92 -10.34 26.08
N SER A 48 25.39 -10.19 24.87
CA SER A 48 26.21 -9.89 23.71
C SER A 48 26.80 -8.49 23.87
N ALA A 49 28.05 -8.31 23.44
CA ALA A 49 28.65 -6.98 23.45
C ALA A 49 27.85 -6.07 22.49
N PRO A 50 27.55 -4.82 22.90
CA PRO A 50 26.81 -3.89 22.05
C PRO A 50 27.55 -3.66 20.74
N VAL A 51 26.81 -3.53 19.65
CA VAL A 51 27.38 -3.21 18.34
C VAL A 51 27.50 -1.70 18.23
N GLU A 52 28.72 -1.21 18.05
CA GLU A 52 29.02 0.21 17.95
C GLU A 52 29.45 0.59 16.53
N VAL A 53 28.85 1.63 15.99
CA VAL A 53 29.11 2.12 14.63
C VAL A 53 29.47 3.60 14.70
N PRO A 54 30.74 3.99 14.53
CA PRO A 54 31.17 5.39 14.53
C PRO A 54 30.51 6.17 13.40
N LEU A 55 30.04 7.40 13.67
CA LEU A 55 29.40 8.24 12.65
C LEU A 55 30.36 8.61 11.51
N GLN A 56 31.67 8.70 11.81
CA GLN A 56 32.73 8.99 10.83
C GLN A 56 32.84 7.94 9.71
N VAL A 57 32.43 6.69 10.00
CA VAL A 57 32.46 5.59 9.04
C VAL A 57 31.26 5.64 8.08
N LEU A 58 30.22 6.42 8.43
CA LEU A 58 28.94 6.42 7.75
C LEU A 58 28.94 7.39 6.56
N LYS A 59 28.72 6.87 5.35
CA LYS A 59 28.75 7.66 4.12
C LYS A 59 27.39 8.19 3.72
N TYR A 60 26.39 7.32 3.70
CA TYR A 60 25.02 7.64 3.30
C TYR A 60 24.00 6.89 4.14
N VAL A 61 22.84 7.51 4.28
CA VAL A 61 21.67 7.00 4.98
C VAL A 61 20.50 7.08 4.00
N SER A 62 19.70 6.03 3.93
CA SER A 62 18.49 6.03 3.12
C SER A 62 17.35 5.32 3.87
N ALA A 63 16.22 6.00 4.05
CA ALA A 63 15.00 5.35 4.48
C ALA A 63 14.33 4.61 3.32
N GLY A 64 13.69 3.50 3.63
CA GLY A 64 12.93 2.68 2.70
C GLY A 64 11.95 1.78 3.46
N ARG A 65 11.42 0.77 2.80
CA ARG A 65 10.56 -0.25 3.41
C ARG A 65 10.99 -1.65 2.99
N ASN A 66 10.76 -2.64 3.86
CA ASN A 66 10.96 -4.05 3.52
C ASN A 66 9.69 -4.66 2.89
N LEU A 67 9.76 -5.95 2.54
CA LEU A 67 8.63 -6.69 1.95
C LEU A 67 7.43 -6.85 2.88
N SER A 68 7.65 -6.74 4.19
CA SER A 68 6.59 -6.77 5.21
C SER A 68 5.99 -5.38 5.44
N ASP A 69 6.31 -4.40 4.58
CA ASP A 69 5.93 -2.99 4.70
C ASP A 69 6.41 -2.33 6.00
N GLU A 70 7.42 -2.91 6.66
CA GLU A 70 8.03 -2.32 7.84
C GLU A 70 9.04 -1.24 7.39
N PRO A 71 9.08 -0.09 8.09
CA PRO A 71 10.06 0.94 7.79
C PRO A 71 11.47 0.41 8.01
N THR A 72 12.37 0.76 7.09
CA THR A 72 13.78 0.38 7.17
C THR A 72 14.68 1.58 6.98
N LEU A 73 15.78 1.63 7.74
CA LEU A 73 16.85 2.60 7.56
C LEU A 73 18.11 1.85 7.14
N SER A 74 18.55 2.09 5.92
CA SER A 74 19.79 1.51 5.42
C SER A 74 20.94 2.49 5.62
N LEU A 75 22.00 2.00 6.26
CA LEU A 75 23.24 2.71 6.55
C LEU A 75 24.36 2.12 5.71
N SER A 76 25.15 2.97 5.05
CA SER A 76 26.37 2.52 4.37
C SER A 76 27.63 2.99 5.06
N LEU A 77 28.52 2.04 5.28
CA LEU A 77 29.69 2.11 6.13
C LEU A 77 30.93 1.92 5.26
N SER A 78 31.94 2.77 5.43
CA SER A 78 33.25 2.59 4.80
C SER A 78 34.16 1.76 5.68
N ALA A 79 34.43 0.52 5.29
CA ALA A 79 35.43 -0.26 5.98
C ALA A 79 36.85 0.30 5.72
N PRO A 80 37.82 0.04 6.62
CA PRO A 80 39.19 0.54 6.49
C PRO A 80 39.91 0.05 5.22
N ASP A 81 39.47 -1.07 4.65
CA ASP A 81 39.97 -1.66 3.40
C ASP A 81 39.43 -0.95 2.14
N GLY A 82 38.60 0.09 2.31
CA GLY A 82 37.94 0.80 1.22
C GLY A 82 36.63 0.15 0.75
N SER A 83 36.29 -1.04 1.25
CA SER A 83 35.03 -1.70 0.93
C SER A 83 33.84 -0.98 1.57
N GLN A 84 32.68 -1.05 0.93
CA GLN A 84 31.44 -0.53 1.50
C GLN A 84 30.65 -1.67 2.13
N LYS A 85 30.23 -1.50 3.38
CA LYS A 85 29.35 -2.43 4.09
C LYS A 85 28.01 -1.77 4.34
N LYS A 86 26.93 -2.47 4.06
CA LYS A 86 25.57 -1.99 4.33
C LYS A 86 25.01 -2.64 5.59
N MET A 87 24.46 -1.82 6.48
CA MET A 87 23.67 -2.24 7.64
C MET A 87 22.23 -1.79 7.43
N VAL A 88 21.26 -2.69 7.61
CA VAL A 88 19.83 -2.38 7.50
C VAL A 88 19.21 -2.49 8.88
N LEU A 89 18.64 -1.38 9.33
CA LEU A 89 17.84 -1.29 10.54
C LEU A 89 16.37 -1.45 10.13
N VAL A 90 15.66 -2.39 10.74
CA VAL A 90 14.23 -2.62 10.51
C VAL A 90 13.47 -2.14 11.75
N PHE A 91 12.49 -1.27 11.56
CA PHE A 91 11.69 -0.75 12.67
C PHE A 91 10.53 -1.72 12.90
N ILE A 92 10.71 -2.66 13.83
CA ILE A 92 9.74 -3.70 14.10
C ILE A 92 8.45 -3.03 14.59
N GLN A 93 7.37 -3.23 13.86
CA GLN A 93 6.11 -2.52 14.10
C GLN A 93 5.38 -3.09 15.31
N ASP A 94 5.36 -2.32 16.38
CA ASP A 94 4.42 -2.50 17.49
C ASP A 94 3.12 -1.72 17.18
N PHE A 95 2.39 -2.12 16.14
CA PHE A 95 1.00 -1.72 15.81
C PHE A 95 0.59 -0.23 15.75
N SER A 96 1.48 0.76 15.91
CA SER A 96 1.09 2.17 16.16
C SER A 96 1.19 3.13 14.97
N GLY A 97 1.74 2.71 13.82
CA GLY A 97 2.01 3.61 12.68
C GLY A 97 3.06 4.72 12.96
N THR A 98 3.59 4.82 14.19
CA THR A 98 4.59 5.84 14.57
C THR A 98 5.98 5.52 14.03
N ARG A 99 6.22 4.28 13.59
CA ARG A 99 7.54 3.80 13.19
C ARG A 99 8.08 4.46 11.91
N ASP A 100 7.22 4.85 10.97
CA ASP A 100 7.66 5.61 9.78
C ASP A 100 8.20 7.01 10.15
N ALA A 101 7.54 7.67 11.11
CA ALA A 101 7.96 8.97 11.62
C ALA A 101 9.26 8.85 12.41
N GLU A 102 9.41 7.80 13.21
CA GLU A 102 10.64 7.46 13.92
C GLU A 102 11.80 7.21 12.94
N CYS A 103 11.58 6.40 11.90
CA CYS A 103 12.59 6.14 10.87
C CYS A 103 13.02 7.41 10.14
N SER A 104 12.05 8.25 9.75
CA SER A 104 12.32 9.54 9.09
C SER A 104 13.03 10.54 10.01
N TYR A 105 12.70 10.51 11.30
CA TYR A 105 13.36 11.32 12.32
C TYR A 105 14.80 10.88 12.54
N LEU A 106 15.05 9.57 12.68
CA LEU A 106 16.39 9.01 12.81
C LEU A 106 17.25 9.34 11.59
N GLN A 107 16.71 9.20 10.38
CA GLN A 107 17.39 9.57 9.14
C GLN A 107 17.89 11.02 9.19
N ARG A 108 16.98 11.96 9.49
CA ARG A 108 17.29 13.39 9.51
C ARG A 108 18.36 13.73 10.54
N GLU A 109 18.30 13.10 11.71
CA GLU A 109 19.26 13.34 12.79
C GLU A 109 20.65 12.81 12.44
N ILE A 110 20.74 11.63 11.82
CA ILE A 110 22.04 11.10 11.37
C ILE A 110 22.61 11.97 10.23
N GLU A 111 21.78 12.40 9.28
CA GLU A 111 22.21 13.30 8.20
C GLU A 111 22.70 14.66 8.71
N SER A 112 22.07 15.20 9.76
CA SER A 112 22.49 16.46 10.39
C SER A 112 23.89 16.32 11.01
N LEU A 113 24.13 15.23 11.75
CA LEU A 113 25.40 14.96 12.41
C LEU A 113 26.54 14.71 11.41
N ILE A 114 26.28 13.96 10.33
CA ILE A 114 27.28 13.73 9.26
C ILE A 114 27.67 15.04 8.57
N SER A 115 26.71 15.96 8.40
CA SER A 115 26.95 17.25 7.74
C SER A 115 27.83 18.18 8.59
N VAL A 116 27.63 18.17 9.91
CA VAL A 116 28.43 18.98 10.85
C VAL A 116 29.89 18.57 10.82
N ASP A 117 30.18 17.27 10.87
CA ASP A 117 31.56 16.76 10.93
C ASP A 117 32.36 17.07 9.64
N LYS A 118 31.70 16.99 8.48
CA LYS A 118 32.30 17.40 7.19
C LYS A 118 32.70 18.87 7.16
N SER A 119 31.95 19.74 7.83
CA SER A 119 32.25 21.18 7.89
C SER A 119 33.38 21.52 8.86
N SER A 120 33.50 20.78 9.96
CA SER A 120 34.54 20.97 10.99
C SER A 120 35.92 20.54 10.47
N ASN A 121 36.00 19.41 9.76
CA ASN A 121 37.27 18.91 9.20
C ASN A 121 37.81 19.72 8.01
N GLN A 122 37.04 20.66 7.45
CA GLN A 122 37.53 21.54 6.38
C GLN A 122 38.37 22.73 6.89
N PHE A 123 38.36 23.04 8.18
CA PHE A 123 39.11 24.18 8.75
C PHE A 123 40.45 23.82 9.42
N ALA A 124 40.77 22.54 9.60
CA ALA A 124 42.03 22.11 10.25
C ALA A 124 43.21 21.90 9.27
N GLY A 125 43.02 22.11 7.97
CA GLY A 125 44.02 21.84 6.91
C GLY A 125 44.78 23.07 6.40
N LYS A 126 45.37 23.90 7.27
CA LYS A 126 46.40 24.88 6.87
C LYS A 126 47.66 24.68 7.71
N GLY A 127 48.61 23.94 7.15
CA GLY A 127 50.01 24.02 7.58
C GLY A 127 50.73 22.69 7.63
N TYR A 128 51.31 22.25 6.52
CA TYR A 128 52.76 22.06 6.36
C TYR A 128 53.04 21.46 4.98
N VAL A 129 53.85 22.15 4.18
CA VAL A 129 54.40 21.64 2.91
C VAL A 129 55.84 21.21 3.19
N PRO A 130 56.21 19.92 3.09
CA PRO A 130 57.61 19.55 2.94
C PRO A 130 57.96 19.65 1.46
N ARG A 131 58.84 20.61 1.20
CA ARG A 131 59.63 20.81 -0.01
C ARG A 131 60.55 19.60 -0.22
N SER A 132 60.45 18.93 -1.36
CA SER A 132 61.48 18.01 -1.85
C SER A 132 61.49 18.03 -3.37
N GLY A 133 62.57 18.57 -3.93
CA GLY A 133 62.85 18.58 -5.35
C GLY A 133 63.56 17.30 -5.81
N GLY A 134 63.38 16.95 -7.07
CA GLY A 134 64.13 15.90 -7.75
C GLY A 134 63.77 15.92 -9.24
N ARG A 135 64.79 16.15 -10.07
CA ARG A 135 64.77 16.42 -11.52
C ARG A 135 65.26 15.17 -12.29
N ALA A 136 64.92 15.14 -13.59
CA ALA A 136 65.46 14.30 -14.70
C ALA A 136 64.86 12.88 -14.82
N GLU A 137 64.53 12.33 -15.99
CA GLU A 137 64.80 12.65 -17.41
C GLU A 137 63.81 11.88 -18.33
N PRO A 138 63.77 12.13 -19.66
CA PRO A 138 62.77 11.63 -20.61
C PRO A 138 63.21 10.36 -21.36
N ASN A 139 62.26 9.59 -21.91
CA ASN A 139 62.59 8.62 -22.96
C ASN A 139 61.47 8.45 -24.00
N VAL A 140 61.90 8.06 -25.18
CA VAL A 140 61.41 8.35 -26.53
C VAL A 140 61.09 7.03 -27.27
N ASN A 141 60.07 7.06 -28.15
CA ASN A 141 59.74 6.09 -29.22
C ASN A 141 59.23 4.68 -28.79
N SER A 142 58.40 3.93 -29.52
CA SER A 142 58.03 3.94 -30.95
C SER A 142 56.72 3.16 -31.17
N ARG A 143 56.04 3.49 -32.27
CA ARG A 143 54.95 2.74 -32.92
C ARG A 143 55.34 1.28 -33.26
N THR A 144 54.39 0.36 -33.10
CA THR A 144 54.07 -0.65 -34.15
C THR A 144 52.69 -1.25 -33.89
N SER A 145 51.74 -1.02 -34.80
CA SER A 145 50.60 -1.92 -35.01
C SER A 145 51.10 -3.22 -35.65
N PRO A 146 50.36 -4.33 -35.52
CA PRO A 146 49.69 -4.79 -36.72
C PRO A 146 48.23 -5.23 -36.53
N ALA A 147 47.55 -5.09 -37.65
CA ALA A 147 46.26 -5.60 -38.06
C ALA A 147 45.79 -6.92 -37.41
N GLY A 148 44.54 -6.87 -36.97
CA GLY A 148 43.66 -7.98 -36.73
C GLY A 148 42.30 -7.39 -36.40
N VAL A 149 41.55 -6.97 -37.43
CA VAL A 149 40.17 -6.47 -37.27
C VAL A 149 39.31 -7.68 -36.88
N SER A 150 39.32 -7.99 -35.59
CA SER A 150 38.33 -8.83 -34.94
C SER A 150 37.03 -8.04 -34.94
N SER A 151 35.99 -8.62 -35.54
CA SER A 151 34.60 -8.16 -35.47
C SER A 151 34.30 -7.66 -34.06
N ALA A 152 33.74 -6.45 -33.96
CA ALA A 152 33.44 -5.80 -32.68
C ALA A 152 32.45 -6.69 -31.89
N LYS A 153 33.00 -7.44 -30.93
CA LYS A 153 32.25 -8.27 -29.99
C LYS A 153 31.44 -7.34 -29.10
N ILE A 154 30.12 -7.32 -29.29
CA ILE A 154 29.19 -6.53 -28.48
C ILE A 154 29.32 -7.05 -27.04
N SER A 155 29.82 -6.20 -26.15
CA SER A 155 29.99 -6.52 -24.73
C SER A 155 29.07 -5.61 -23.91
N LEU A 156 27.91 -6.12 -23.51
CA LEU A 156 27.11 -5.46 -22.47
C LEU A 156 27.70 -5.80 -21.10
N CYS A 157 27.78 -4.82 -20.21
CA CYS A 157 28.25 -5.00 -18.84
C CYS A 157 27.33 -4.24 -17.87
N ALA A 158 26.81 -4.94 -16.88
CA ALA A 158 25.98 -4.39 -15.82
C ALA A 158 26.59 -4.76 -14.46
N PRO A 159 27.21 -3.83 -13.74
CA PRO A 159 27.68 -4.10 -12.39
C PRO A 159 26.51 -4.22 -11.41
N ASN A 160 26.77 -4.78 -10.22
CA ASN A 160 25.84 -4.79 -9.09
C ASN A 160 24.46 -5.44 -9.38
N VAL A 161 24.47 -6.54 -10.12
CA VAL A 161 23.28 -7.35 -10.39
C VAL A 161 23.14 -8.42 -9.31
N VAL A 162 22.00 -8.48 -8.63
CA VAL A 162 21.77 -9.39 -7.51
C VAL A 162 21.09 -10.68 -7.98
N VAL A 163 21.68 -11.82 -7.63
CA VAL A 163 21.11 -13.17 -7.79
C VAL A 163 21.11 -13.88 -6.46
N LYS A 164 19.94 -14.30 -5.98
CA LYS A 164 19.80 -15.05 -4.71
C LYS A 164 20.59 -14.41 -3.56
N SER A 165 20.44 -13.09 -3.42
CA SER A 165 21.09 -12.29 -2.37
C SER A 165 22.62 -12.16 -2.47
N ARG A 166 23.21 -12.43 -3.64
CA ARG A 166 24.63 -12.15 -3.92
C ARG A 166 24.75 -11.20 -5.11
N GLU A 167 25.69 -10.27 -5.03
CA GLU A 167 25.99 -9.31 -6.10
C GLU A 167 26.98 -9.91 -7.09
N TYR A 168 26.72 -9.67 -8.38
CA TYR A 168 27.54 -10.09 -9.50
C TYR A 168 27.70 -8.93 -10.48
N THR A 169 28.81 -8.91 -11.21
CA THR A 169 28.89 -8.17 -12.47
C THR A 169 28.41 -9.07 -13.59
N LEU A 170 27.33 -8.66 -14.25
CA LEU A 170 26.77 -9.35 -15.41
C LEU A 170 27.49 -8.87 -16.67
N ARG A 171 28.05 -9.79 -17.45
CA ARG A 171 28.65 -9.49 -18.76
C ARG A 171 28.04 -10.38 -19.83
N LEU A 172 27.82 -9.81 -21.01
CA LEU A 172 27.44 -10.55 -22.20
C LEU A 172 28.65 -10.62 -23.10
N GLU A 173 29.21 -11.81 -23.27
CA GLU A 173 30.38 -12.03 -24.12
C GLU A 173 30.07 -13.13 -25.14
N ASP A 174 30.08 -12.76 -26.42
CA ASP A 174 29.65 -13.63 -27.52
C ASP A 174 28.25 -14.16 -27.22
N LYS A 175 28.11 -15.48 -27.09
CA LYS A 175 26.85 -16.19 -26.86
C LYS A 175 26.74 -16.69 -25.41
N VAL A 176 27.42 -16.06 -24.46
CA VAL A 176 27.45 -16.50 -23.05
C VAL A 176 27.23 -15.32 -22.11
N PHE A 177 26.30 -15.49 -21.16
CA PHE A 177 26.22 -14.63 -19.97
C PHE A 177 27.25 -15.08 -18.95
N LEU A 178 28.05 -14.13 -18.49
CA LEU A 178 29.00 -14.30 -17.41
C LEU A 178 28.50 -13.56 -16.18
N LEU A 179 28.26 -14.29 -15.10
CA LEU A 179 28.03 -13.75 -13.77
C LEU A 179 29.35 -13.82 -13.00
N VAL A 180 30.03 -12.69 -12.88
CA VAL A 180 31.32 -12.57 -12.21
C VAL A 180 31.10 -12.10 -10.78
N ASP A 181 31.40 -12.96 -9.80
CA ASP A 181 31.42 -12.59 -8.38
C ASP A 181 32.74 -11.85 -8.11
N GLU A 182 32.69 -10.61 -7.61
CA GLU A 182 33.89 -9.81 -7.32
C GLU A 182 34.81 -10.50 -6.32
N ASN A 183 34.26 -11.32 -5.41
CA ASN A 183 35.05 -12.07 -4.44
C ASN A 183 35.74 -13.29 -5.04
N LYS A 184 35.30 -13.75 -6.23
CA LYS A 184 35.78 -14.96 -6.90
C LYS A 184 35.84 -14.78 -8.42
N PRO A 185 36.66 -13.83 -8.93
CA PRO A 185 36.69 -13.48 -10.35
C PRO A 185 37.11 -14.65 -11.25
N ASN A 186 37.89 -15.60 -10.71
CA ASN A 186 38.44 -16.74 -11.47
C ASN A 186 37.45 -17.87 -11.74
N LYS A 187 36.19 -17.78 -11.27
CA LYS A 187 35.17 -18.81 -11.48
C LYS A 187 33.80 -18.20 -11.82
N PRO A 188 33.66 -17.54 -12.98
CA PRO A 188 32.40 -16.95 -13.40
C PRO A 188 31.36 -18.05 -13.63
N SER A 189 30.11 -17.79 -13.25
CA SER A 189 29.00 -18.66 -13.62
C SER A 189 28.60 -18.33 -15.05
N GLN A 190 28.65 -19.32 -15.93
CA GLN A 190 28.39 -19.16 -17.36
C GLN A 190 27.01 -19.70 -17.71
N ILE A 191 26.25 -18.95 -18.50
CA ILE A 191 24.94 -19.37 -19.02
C ILE A 191 24.96 -19.15 -20.53
N PRO A 192 24.95 -20.22 -21.35
CA PRO A 192 24.91 -20.06 -22.80
C PRO A 192 23.57 -19.44 -23.20
N LEU A 193 23.59 -18.47 -24.12
CA LEU A 193 22.37 -17.81 -24.63
C LEU A 193 21.45 -18.80 -25.34
N ASP A 194 22.00 -19.84 -25.96
CA ASP A 194 21.22 -20.89 -26.63
C ASP A 194 20.32 -21.69 -25.66
N ALA A 195 20.64 -21.65 -24.36
CA ALA A 195 19.79 -22.22 -23.31
C ALA A 195 18.66 -21.27 -22.87
N VAL A 196 18.71 -19.99 -23.22
CA VAL A 196 17.68 -19.01 -22.86
C VAL A 196 16.54 -19.09 -23.87
N ARG A 197 15.32 -19.40 -23.38
CA ARG A 197 14.11 -19.53 -24.22
C ARG A 197 13.27 -18.27 -24.23
N SER A 198 13.23 -17.55 -23.12
CA SER A 198 12.55 -16.25 -23.04
C SER A 198 13.23 -15.35 -22.02
N VAL A 199 13.05 -14.05 -22.23
CA VAL A 199 13.53 -12.98 -21.35
C VAL A 199 12.46 -11.90 -21.24
N GLU A 200 12.21 -11.46 -20.01
CA GLU A 200 11.22 -10.43 -19.70
C GLU A 200 11.81 -9.43 -18.70
N GLY A 201 11.58 -8.14 -18.94
CA GLY A 201 11.88 -7.09 -17.97
C GLY A 201 10.66 -6.84 -17.09
N LEU A 202 10.77 -7.08 -15.79
CA LEU A 202 9.72 -6.79 -14.82
C LEU A 202 10.21 -5.76 -13.79
N THR A 203 9.27 -5.24 -13.03
CA THR A 203 9.57 -4.51 -11.80
C THR A 203 9.35 -5.49 -10.66
N GLY A 204 10.41 -5.81 -9.92
CA GLY A 204 10.35 -6.71 -8.78
C GLY A 204 9.46 -6.17 -7.66
N GLU A 205 9.15 -7.02 -6.68
CA GLU A 205 8.34 -6.64 -5.51
C GLU A 205 8.98 -5.49 -4.71
N SER A 206 10.32 -5.36 -4.77
CA SER A 206 11.09 -4.27 -4.17
C SER A 206 11.02 -2.95 -4.96
N GLY A 207 10.38 -2.93 -6.12
CA GLY A 207 10.42 -1.80 -7.06
C GLY A 207 11.73 -1.71 -7.87
N GLU A 208 12.65 -2.66 -7.70
CA GLU A 208 13.87 -2.72 -8.52
C GLU A 208 13.57 -3.32 -9.91
N PRO A 209 14.29 -2.88 -10.96
CA PRO A 209 14.20 -3.50 -12.28
C PRO A 209 14.75 -4.92 -12.23
N GLU A 210 13.91 -5.90 -12.56
CA GLU A 210 14.28 -7.31 -12.62
C GLU A 210 14.30 -7.80 -14.06
N LEU A 211 15.30 -8.60 -14.39
CA LEU A 211 15.41 -9.31 -15.65
C LEU A 211 15.18 -10.80 -15.39
N ILE A 212 14.11 -11.34 -15.95
CA ILE A 212 13.68 -12.72 -15.72
C ILE A 212 13.96 -13.55 -16.96
N PHE A 213 14.61 -14.69 -16.77
CA PHE A 213 14.95 -15.64 -17.81
C PHE A 213 14.25 -16.96 -17.56
N MET A 214 13.83 -17.59 -18.65
CA MET A 214 13.52 -19.02 -18.66
C MET A 214 14.66 -19.74 -19.36
N VAL A 215 15.45 -20.48 -18.59
CA VAL A 215 16.66 -21.19 -19.06
C VAL A 215 16.40 -22.68 -19.08
N GLU A 216 16.62 -23.33 -20.22
CA GLU A 216 16.58 -24.78 -20.35
C GLU A 216 17.88 -25.39 -19.83
N ALA A 217 17.80 -26.21 -18.80
CA ALA A 217 18.92 -27.01 -18.34
C ALA A 217 19.19 -28.16 -19.32
N GLY A 218 20.42 -28.69 -19.35
CA GLY A 218 20.80 -29.77 -20.28
C GLY A 218 20.00 -31.08 -20.17
N ASN A 219 19.13 -31.22 -19.16
CA ASN A 219 18.17 -32.31 -19.02
C ASN A 219 16.78 -31.99 -19.61
N GLY A 220 16.62 -30.87 -20.31
CA GLY A 220 15.34 -30.36 -20.84
C GLY A 220 14.45 -29.67 -19.80
N SER A 221 14.87 -29.55 -18.54
CA SER A 221 14.07 -28.87 -17.52
C SER A 221 14.19 -27.35 -17.62
N MET A 222 13.06 -26.66 -17.62
CA MET A 222 13.03 -25.20 -17.62
C MET A 222 13.25 -24.64 -16.20
N ARG A 223 14.15 -23.67 -16.07
CA ARG A 223 14.47 -22.99 -14.80
C ARG A 223 14.23 -21.50 -14.96
N ARG A 224 13.50 -20.93 -14.00
CA ARG A 224 13.34 -19.48 -13.88
C ARG A 224 14.55 -18.89 -13.16
N MET A 225 15.22 -17.92 -13.78
CA MET A 225 16.29 -17.14 -13.17
C MET A 225 15.84 -15.67 -13.10
N VAL A 226 16.12 -15.02 -11.97
CA VAL A 226 15.77 -13.61 -11.74
C VAL A 226 17.06 -12.86 -11.40
N LEU A 227 17.36 -11.82 -12.17
CA LEU A 227 18.45 -10.88 -11.96
C LEU A 227 17.85 -9.55 -11.52
N SER A 228 18.11 -9.11 -10.29
CA SER A 228 17.71 -7.76 -9.87
C SER A 228 18.81 -6.76 -10.19
N PHE A 229 18.51 -5.75 -11.01
CA PHE A 229 19.37 -4.62 -11.26
C PHE A 229 19.23 -3.66 -10.10
N SER A 230 20.07 -3.84 -9.08
CA SER A 230 19.93 -3.08 -7.85
C SER A 230 19.94 -1.57 -8.13
N GLY A 231 18.92 -0.87 -7.65
CA GLY A 231 18.77 0.59 -7.80
C GLY A 231 19.77 1.38 -6.94
N TRP A 232 20.61 0.67 -6.18
CA TRP A 232 21.52 1.19 -5.17
C TRP A 232 22.73 1.94 -5.71
N TYR A 233 23.14 1.67 -6.95
CA TYR A 233 24.47 2.06 -7.42
C TYR A 233 24.46 3.15 -8.51
N GLU A 234 23.36 3.36 -9.25
CA GLU A 234 23.24 4.40 -10.28
C GLU A 234 21.78 4.62 -10.72
N GLY A 235 21.43 5.83 -11.18
CA GLY A 235 20.15 6.10 -11.83
C GLY A 235 20.11 5.52 -13.25
N GLY A 236 18.94 5.07 -13.72
CA GLY A 236 18.79 4.55 -15.09
C GLY A 236 18.75 3.02 -15.23
N ARG A 237 18.71 2.27 -14.12
CA ARG A 237 18.67 0.79 -14.11
C ARG A 237 17.50 0.17 -14.87
N PHE A 238 16.37 0.88 -15.00
CA PHE A 238 15.25 0.45 -15.84
C PHE A 238 15.61 0.47 -17.33
N ALA A 239 16.25 1.56 -17.80
CA ALA A 239 16.68 1.67 -19.19
C ALA A 239 17.80 0.67 -19.51
N GLU A 240 18.70 0.44 -18.55
CA GLU A 240 19.73 -0.60 -18.66
C GLU A 240 19.08 -1.99 -18.79
N ARG A 241 18.17 -2.36 -17.87
CA ARG A 241 17.38 -3.60 -17.97
C ARG A 241 16.71 -3.73 -19.34
N ASP A 242 16.05 -2.68 -19.82
CA ASP A 242 15.32 -2.71 -21.09
C ASP A 242 16.27 -2.89 -22.29
N ALA A 243 17.46 -2.32 -22.24
CA ALA A 243 18.51 -2.57 -23.22
C ALA A 243 18.96 -4.04 -23.21
N TRP A 244 19.13 -4.63 -22.01
CA TRP A 244 19.42 -6.06 -21.88
C TRP A 244 18.28 -6.92 -22.46
N VAL A 245 17.02 -6.64 -22.11
CA VAL A 245 15.85 -7.35 -22.68
C VAL A 245 15.88 -7.30 -24.20
N SER A 246 16.07 -6.11 -24.77
CA SER A 246 16.05 -5.91 -26.23
C SER A 246 17.16 -6.71 -26.93
N VAL A 247 18.39 -6.66 -26.44
CA VAL A 247 19.53 -7.36 -27.07
C VAL A 247 19.35 -8.88 -27.01
N ILE A 248 18.79 -9.38 -25.91
CA ILE A 248 18.58 -10.83 -25.74
C ILE A 248 17.39 -11.31 -26.56
N GLN A 249 16.31 -10.55 -26.66
CA GLN A 249 15.16 -10.89 -27.50
C GLN A 249 15.55 -10.91 -28.98
N ASP A 250 16.38 -9.96 -29.44
CA ASP A 250 16.90 -9.93 -30.80
C ASP A 250 17.75 -11.17 -31.11
N TYR A 251 18.62 -11.57 -30.17
CA TYR A 251 19.39 -12.82 -30.30
C TYR A 251 18.49 -14.07 -30.36
N ILE A 252 17.46 -14.15 -29.51
CA ILE A 252 16.51 -15.28 -29.53
C ILE A 252 15.76 -15.34 -30.87
N ALA A 253 15.40 -14.18 -31.44
CA ALA A 253 14.65 -14.11 -32.69
C ALA A 253 15.50 -14.45 -33.92
N THR A 254 16.76 -14.03 -33.96
CA THR A 254 17.60 -14.10 -35.17
C THR A 254 18.73 -15.12 -35.09
N GLY A 255 19.12 -15.56 -33.88
CA GLY A 255 20.29 -16.41 -33.64
C GLY A 255 21.64 -15.68 -33.74
N GLU A 256 21.61 -14.39 -34.06
CA GLU A 256 22.77 -13.49 -34.20
C GLU A 256 22.51 -12.20 -33.43
N PHE A 257 23.56 -11.44 -33.07
CA PHE A 257 23.34 -10.10 -32.51
C PHE A 257 23.17 -9.12 -33.67
N GLY A 258 22.04 -8.41 -33.72
CA GLY A 258 21.83 -7.34 -34.69
C GLY A 258 22.94 -6.28 -34.63
N ASN A 259 23.23 -5.66 -35.77
CA ASN A 259 24.31 -4.69 -35.96
C ASN A 259 24.20 -3.53 -34.92
N PRO A 260 25.26 -3.22 -34.15
CA PRO A 260 25.14 -2.43 -32.92
C PRO A 260 25.13 -0.93 -33.20
N VAL A 261 23.99 -0.40 -33.66
CA VAL A 261 23.80 1.06 -33.73
C VAL A 261 23.31 1.62 -32.37
N LEU A 262 22.73 0.78 -31.50
CA LEU A 262 22.23 1.21 -30.18
C LEU A 262 23.17 0.91 -28.98
N ALA A 263 24.05 -0.10 -29.07
CA ALA A 263 24.86 -0.53 -27.92
C ALA A 263 26.00 0.45 -27.56
N GLY A 264 26.49 1.23 -28.53
CA GLY A 264 27.58 2.20 -28.32
C GLY A 264 27.22 3.38 -27.41
N PHE A 265 25.93 3.69 -27.24
CA PHE A 265 25.48 4.80 -26.38
C PHE A 265 25.45 4.44 -24.88
N LEU A 266 25.54 3.15 -24.52
CA LEU A 266 25.35 2.68 -23.14
C LEU A 266 26.66 2.42 -22.38
N ALA A 267 27.82 2.35 -23.07
CA ALA A 267 29.09 1.99 -22.45
C ALA A 267 29.75 3.12 -21.62
N ASP A 268 29.41 4.39 -21.87
CA ASP A 268 30.11 5.56 -21.27
C ASP A 268 29.27 6.31 -20.21
N GLY A 269 28.16 5.74 -19.72
CA GLY A 269 27.41 6.28 -18.57
C GLY A 269 26.87 7.72 -18.71
N SER A 270 26.83 8.27 -19.93
CA SER A 270 26.56 9.69 -20.18
C SER A 270 25.27 9.86 -21.00
N PHE A 271 24.13 10.11 -20.34
CA PHE A 271 22.88 10.47 -21.03
C PHE A 271 22.77 12.00 -21.20
N PRO A 272 22.59 12.53 -22.42
CA PRO A 272 22.23 13.94 -22.60
C PRO A 272 20.75 14.15 -22.25
N SER A 273 20.48 15.05 -21.30
CA SER A 273 19.12 15.56 -21.03
C SER A 273 18.70 16.51 -22.16
N GLY A 274 17.86 16.05 -23.09
CA GLY A 274 17.34 16.89 -24.17
C GLY A 274 15.91 16.50 -24.59
N SER A 275 14.98 17.44 -24.43
CA SER A 275 13.60 17.37 -24.92
C SER A 275 13.52 17.27 -26.45
N PRO A 276 12.58 16.53 -27.04
CA PRO A 276 12.47 16.47 -28.49
C PRO A 276 11.68 17.67 -29.04
N GLY A 277 12.36 18.50 -29.82
CA GLY A 277 11.79 19.49 -30.71
C GLY A 277 11.37 18.88 -32.05
N ALA A 278 10.30 19.42 -32.61
CA ALA A 278 9.72 19.04 -33.89
C ALA A 278 10.69 19.29 -35.07
N GLY A 279 10.73 18.34 -36.01
CA GLY A 279 11.47 18.49 -37.26
C GLY A 279 10.95 17.55 -38.34
N SER A 280 10.21 18.11 -39.28
CA SER A 280 9.79 17.51 -40.55
C SER A 280 10.97 17.33 -41.50
N SER A 281 11.05 16.20 -42.22
CA SER A 281 11.55 16.23 -43.59
C SER A 281 11.11 15.02 -44.41
N SER A 282 10.85 15.35 -45.67
CA SER A 282 10.38 14.61 -46.83
C SER A 282 11.50 13.88 -47.59
N GLY A 283 11.15 12.86 -48.36
CA GLY A 283 11.90 12.46 -49.57
C GLY A 283 11.95 10.95 -49.79
N GLY A 284 11.36 10.47 -50.89
CA GLY A 284 11.32 9.05 -51.27
C GLY A 284 12.37 8.65 -52.31
N HIS A 285 12.47 7.33 -52.56
CA HIS A 285 12.63 6.71 -53.88
C HIS A 285 12.62 5.15 -53.79
N SER A 286 11.62 4.55 -54.45
CA SER A 286 11.67 3.52 -55.51
C SER A 286 12.37 2.13 -55.39
N GLN A 287 11.59 1.12 -55.85
CA GLN A 287 11.92 -0.21 -56.48
C GLN A 287 12.42 -1.36 -55.59
N GLU A 288 12.12 -2.65 -55.79
CA GLU A 288 11.21 -3.43 -56.68
C GLU A 288 11.12 -4.88 -56.14
N VAL A 289 9.93 -5.48 -56.20
CA VAL A 289 9.57 -6.85 -56.62
C VAL A 289 10.22 -8.08 -55.95
N LEU A 290 9.41 -8.86 -55.22
CA LEU A 290 9.06 -10.25 -55.60
C LEU A 290 7.82 -10.76 -54.84
N ASP A 291 6.79 -11.10 -55.62
CA ASP A 291 5.52 -11.69 -55.23
C ASP A 291 5.65 -13.11 -54.68
N SER A 292 4.84 -13.43 -53.66
CA SER A 292 4.21 -14.75 -53.51
C SER A 292 2.95 -14.63 -52.65
N SER A 293 1.84 -14.91 -53.31
CA SER A 293 0.45 -14.78 -52.93
C SER A 293 -0.03 -15.78 -51.87
N LEU A 294 -0.80 -15.29 -50.88
CA LEU A 294 -1.94 -15.99 -50.31
C LEU A 294 -2.91 -14.97 -49.66
N SER A 295 -4.17 -15.10 -50.05
CA SER A 295 -5.29 -14.18 -49.87
C SER A 295 -5.97 -14.24 -48.51
N GLY A 296 -6.44 -13.09 -48.02
CA GLY A 296 -7.67 -13.00 -47.21
C GLY A 296 -7.62 -12.04 -46.02
N PHE A 297 -8.51 -11.03 -46.05
CA PHE A 297 -8.83 -10.00 -45.03
C PHE A 297 -8.08 -8.65 -45.11
N ASP A 298 -8.52 -7.79 -46.04
CA ASP A 298 -8.31 -6.35 -45.97
C ASP A 298 -9.30 -5.71 -44.98
N ALA A 299 -8.90 -5.60 -43.72
CA ALA A 299 -9.49 -4.64 -42.79
C ALA A 299 -8.55 -3.43 -42.70
N LYS A 300 -8.95 -2.32 -43.31
CA LYS A 300 -8.26 -1.02 -43.17
C LYS A 300 -8.20 -0.68 -41.66
N PRO A 301 -7.02 -0.49 -41.06
CA PRO A 301 -6.94 -0.21 -39.63
C PRO A 301 -7.65 1.11 -39.31
N PRO A 302 -8.47 1.17 -38.25
CA PRO A 302 -9.08 2.43 -37.83
C PRO A 302 -7.98 3.41 -37.43
N VAL A 303 -8.05 4.62 -37.98
CA VAL A 303 -7.12 5.71 -37.69
C VAL A 303 -7.24 6.05 -36.20
N SER A 304 -6.19 5.80 -35.43
CA SER A 304 -6.14 6.15 -34.00
C SER A 304 -6.10 7.67 -33.84
N SER A 305 -7.00 8.24 -33.03
CA SER A 305 -7.03 9.67 -32.73
C SER A 305 -6.10 9.99 -31.55
N ALA A 306 -5.34 11.09 -31.66
CA ALA A 306 -4.50 11.58 -30.57
C ALA A 306 -5.30 12.51 -29.64
N CYS A 307 -5.07 12.40 -28.34
CA CYS A 307 -5.72 13.25 -27.34
C CYS A 307 -5.29 14.72 -27.52
N PRO A 308 -6.23 15.67 -27.70
CA PRO A 308 -5.88 17.08 -27.92
C PRO A 308 -5.25 17.74 -26.68
N SER A 309 -5.34 17.10 -25.51
CA SER A 309 -4.84 17.68 -24.26
C SER A 309 -3.43 17.24 -23.90
N CYS A 310 -3.00 16.03 -24.27
CA CYS A 310 -1.70 15.48 -23.87
C CYS A 310 -0.95 14.72 -24.98
N GLY A 311 -1.56 14.57 -26.16
CA GLY A 311 -0.96 13.85 -27.30
C GLY A 311 -1.01 12.32 -27.21
N GLY A 312 -1.50 11.74 -26.11
CA GLY A 312 -1.63 10.28 -25.96
C GLY A 312 -2.61 9.66 -26.97
N VAL A 313 -2.27 8.48 -27.49
CA VAL A 313 -3.09 7.76 -28.47
C VAL A 313 -4.37 7.24 -27.78
N ILE A 314 -5.53 7.59 -28.32
CA ILE A 314 -6.83 7.09 -27.86
C ILE A 314 -7.17 5.83 -28.65
N PRO A 315 -7.38 4.67 -28.00
CA PRO A 315 -7.79 3.47 -28.70
C PRO A 315 -9.19 3.67 -29.33
N PRO A 316 -9.48 3.08 -30.50
CA PRO A 316 -10.75 3.25 -31.19
C PRO A 316 -11.92 2.87 -30.27
N GLY A 317 -12.89 3.77 -30.10
CA GLY A 317 -14.03 3.62 -29.19
C GLY A 317 -13.80 4.08 -27.74
N GLY A 318 -12.59 4.53 -27.39
CA GLY A 318 -12.28 5.07 -26.06
C GLY A 318 -12.95 6.43 -25.82
N LYS A 319 -13.82 6.52 -24.82
CA LYS A 319 -14.47 7.78 -24.40
C LYS A 319 -13.55 8.70 -23.58
N PHE A 320 -12.44 8.17 -23.07
CA PHE A 320 -11.50 8.89 -22.22
C PHE A 320 -10.06 8.61 -22.65
N CYS A 321 -9.19 9.60 -22.51
CA CYS A 321 -7.75 9.39 -22.71
C CYS A 321 -7.16 8.59 -21.55
N SER A 322 -6.52 7.45 -21.83
CA SER A 322 -5.86 6.59 -20.84
C SER A 322 -4.65 7.24 -20.16
N PHE A 323 -4.08 8.30 -20.75
CA PHE A 323 -2.94 9.01 -20.18
C PHE A 323 -3.32 10.16 -19.22
N CYS A 324 -4.36 10.94 -19.53
CA CYS A 324 -4.72 12.13 -18.75
C CYS A 324 -6.15 12.13 -18.19
N GLY A 325 -6.97 11.11 -18.49
CA GLY A 325 -8.33 10.95 -17.97
C GLY A 325 -9.39 11.90 -18.56
N ARG A 326 -9.04 12.73 -19.56
CA ARG A 326 -9.96 13.69 -20.15
C ARG A 326 -10.98 12.99 -21.07
N GLU A 327 -12.25 13.32 -20.89
CA GLU A 327 -13.37 12.82 -21.72
C GLU A 327 -13.32 13.46 -23.12
N PHE A 328 -13.56 12.64 -24.14
CA PHE A 328 -13.56 13.03 -25.55
C PHE A 328 -15.00 13.10 -26.06
N SER A 329 -15.60 14.29 -26.06
CA SER A 329 -16.90 14.59 -26.66
C SER A 329 -16.75 14.84 -28.16
N GLY A 330 -16.41 13.79 -28.91
CA GLY A 330 -16.47 13.80 -30.37
C GLY A 330 -17.74 13.12 -30.84
N ASP A 331 -18.70 13.90 -31.34
CA ASP A 331 -19.91 13.36 -31.99
C ASP A 331 -19.49 12.54 -33.22
N ILE A 332 -19.56 11.21 -33.11
CA ILE A 332 -19.44 10.31 -34.26
C ILE A 332 -20.82 10.30 -34.93
N PRO A 333 -20.95 10.74 -36.20
CA PRO A 333 -22.23 10.66 -36.92
C PRO A 333 -22.63 9.19 -37.05
N ALA A 334 -23.84 8.87 -36.57
CA ALA A 334 -24.39 7.53 -36.63
C ALA A 334 -24.51 7.03 -38.08
N PRO A 335 -24.22 5.75 -38.37
CA PRO A 335 -24.46 5.18 -39.68
C PRO A 335 -25.98 5.00 -39.90
N PHE A 336 -26.44 5.40 -41.08
CA PHE A 336 -27.82 5.32 -41.56
C PHE A 336 -28.54 3.99 -41.23
N PRO A 337 -29.81 4.02 -40.77
CA PRO A 337 -30.67 2.85 -40.79
C PRO A 337 -31.40 2.75 -42.13
N GLY A 338 -31.22 1.63 -42.81
CA GLY A 338 -31.98 1.24 -43.99
C GLY A 338 -33.44 0.92 -43.66
N SER A 339 -34.28 1.28 -44.60
CA SER A 339 -35.72 1.06 -44.75
C SER A 339 -36.18 -0.40 -44.60
N GLY A 340 -37.36 -0.61 -43.99
CA GLY A 340 -38.13 -1.83 -44.23
C GLY A 340 -39.33 -2.07 -43.30
N ALA A 341 -40.53 -1.85 -43.85
CA ALA A 341 -41.82 -2.48 -43.53
C ALA A 341 -42.65 -2.01 -42.30
N SER A 342 -43.70 -1.28 -42.68
CA SER A 342 -44.99 -1.01 -42.05
C SER A 342 -45.80 -2.24 -41.63
N VAL A 343 -46.50 -2.17 -40.49
CA VAL A 343 -47.88 -2.65 -40.33
C VAL A 343 -48.62 -1.71 -39.36
N ASP A 344 -49.73 -1.18 -39.87
CA ASP A 344 -50.77 -0.39 -39.19
C ASP A 344 -51.58 -1.19 -38.19
N ASP A 345 -52.09 -0.51 -37.16
CA ASP A 345 -53.42 -0.63 -36.52
C ASP A 345 -53.35 0.22 -35.22
N GLY A 346 -54.23 1.14 -34.85
CA GLY A 346 -55.60 1.41 -35.28
C GLY A 346 -56.54 1.63 -34.09
N ILE A 347 -56.51 2.83 -33.47
CA ILE A 347 -57.62 3.57 -32.80
C ILE A 347 -58.19 3.03 -31.43
N PRO A 348 -59.09 3.74 -30.68
CA PRO A 348 -58.81 4.69 -29.59
C PRO A 348 -59.51 4.43 -28.22
N GLY A 349 -59.19 5.25 -27.22
CA GLY A 349 -60.20 5.83 -26.31
C GLY A 349 -59.95 5.61 -24.80
N GLY A 350 -60.29 6.63 -23.99
CA GLY A 350 -60.55 6.44 -22.55
C GLY A 350 -60.10 7.57 -21.64
N SER A 351 -60.93 8.60 -21.51
CA SER A 351 -60.89 9.66 -20.50
C SER A 351 -61.38 9.21 -19.11
N GLY A 352 -60.81 9.81 -18.05
CA GLY A 352 -61.38 9.89 -16.68
C GLY A 352 -60.33 10.48 -15.75
N ILE A 353 -60.36 11.75 -15.33
CA ILE A 353 -61.28 12.41 -14.38
C ILE A 353 -61.45 11.59 -13.11
N TYR A 354 -60.72 11.97 -12.06
CA TYR A 354 -61.21 11.91 -10.68
C TYR A 354 -60.75 13.16 -9.93
N ASP A 355 -61.74 13.74 -9.27
CA ASP A 355 -61.75 15.02 -8.59
C ASP A 355 -61.00 15.00 -7.26
N ALA A 356 -60.53 16.19 -6.90
CA ALA A 356 -60.06 16.55 -5.57
C ALA A 356 -61.23 17.14 -4.78
N GLU A 357 -61.48 16.68 -3.55
CA GLU A 357 -62.17 17.45 -2.52
C GLU A 357 -62.09 16.82 -1.11
N GLY A 358 -62.02 17.69 -0.10
CA GLY A 358 -62.26 17.43 1.33
C GLY A 358 -61.00 17.15 2.18
N GLY A 359 -60.64 17.89 3.23
CA GLY A 359 -61.36 18.87 4.05
C GLY A 359 -61.21 18.51 5.54
N GLU A 360 -60.95 19.52 6.38
CA GLU A 360 -60.98 19.53 7.86
C GLU A 360 -59.72 19.07 8.63
N PHE A 361 -59.02 20.02 9.30
CA PHE A 361 -58.88 19.98 10.77
C PHE A 361 -58.30 21.29 11.39
N MET A 362 -59.12 21.87 12.27
CA MET A 362 -58.95 22.73 13.46
C MET A 362 -57.87 23.84 13.59
N ASP A 363 -58.42 25.02 13.92
CA ASP A 363 -57.87 26.21 14.58
C ASP A 363 -57.25 25.96 15.98
N ASP A 364 -56.24 26.76 16.37
CA ASP A 364 -56.35 27.70 17.52
C ASP A 364 -55.04 28.47 17.86
N ALA A 365 -55.20 29.80 17.96
CA ALA A 365 -54.57 30.74 18.92
C ALA A 365 -53.11 31.25 18.74
N PRO A 366 -52.69 32.35 19.40
CA PRO A 366 -53.03 33.73 19.01
C PRO A 366 -51.82 34.71 18.92
N GLN A 367 -52.04 35.82 18.21
CA GLN A 367 -51.18 37.01 18.17
C GLN A 367 -51.13 37.75 19.52
N LYS A 368 -49.96 38.31 19.88
CA LYS A 368 -49.86 39.58 20.62
C LYS A 368 -48.73 40.48 20.12
N SER A 369 -49.13 41.73 19.97
CA SER A 369 -48.45 42.95 19.58
C SER A 369 -47.49 43.49 20.66
N GLY A 370 -46.59 44.40 20.26
CA GLY A 370 -45.81 45.18 21.24
C GLY A 370 -44.70 46.05 20.65
N THR A 371 -45.06 47.21 20.13
CA THR A 371 -44.18 48.34 19.77
C THR A 371 -43.50 48.97 20.99
N GLY A 372 -42.26 49.50 20.88
CA GLY A 372 -41.76 50.44 21.89
C GLY A 372 -40.28 50.87 21.90
N ARG A 373 -39.97 51.93 21.16
CA ARG A 373 -39.21 53.16 21.55
C ARG A 373 -37.80 53.10 22.21
N MET A 374 -36.86 53.72 21.49
CA MET A 374 -35.79 54.67 21.88
C MET A 374 -35.17 54.66 23.30
N GLY A 375 -33.84 54.52 23.32
CA GLY A 375 -32.95 54.99 24.40
C GLY A 375 -31.58 55.42 23.85
N LYS A 376 -31.18 56.65 24.18
CA LYS A 376 -29.98 57.37 23.72
C LYS A 376 -28.70 56.91 24.45
N ARG A 377 -27.56 56.90 23.74
CA ARG A 377 -26.15 57.29 24.08
C ARG A 377 -25.59 57.00 25.51
N PRO A 378 -24.27 56.70 25.69
CA PRO A 378 -23.19 57.52 25.13
C PRO A 378 -21.89 56.81 24.67
N LEU A 379 -21.09 57.61 23.96
CA LEU A 379 -19.70 57.37 23.56
C LEU A 379 -18.82 56.94 24.75
N SER A 380 -18.07 55.85 24.60
CA SER A 380 -16.81 55.65 25.33
C SER A 380 -15.64 55.54 24.36
N LYS A 381 -14.70 56.47 24.51
CA LYS A 381 -13.39 56.49 23.88
C LYS A 381 -12.56 55.31 24.43
N THR A 382 -12.12 54.40 23.58
CA THR A 382 -11.04 53.45 23.90
C THR A 382 -10.04 53.36 22.74
N THR A 383 -9.00 54.17 22.88
CA THR A 383 -7.58 53.90 22.63
C THR A 383 -7.24 52.82 21.59
N LYS A 384 -6.78 53.29 20.43
CA LYS A 384 -6.07 52.52 19.41
C LYS A 384 -4.84 51.82 20.01
N LYS A 385 -4.94 50.54 20.36
CA LYS A 385 -3.78 49.64 20.47
C LYS A 385 -3.48 49.08 19.09
N ARG A 386 -2.37 49.54 18.51
CA ARG A 386 -1.77 49.03 17.28
C ARG A 386 -1.35 47.58 17.51
N VAL A 387 -2.26 46.63 17.27
CA VAL A 387 -1.96 45.20 17.25
C VAL A 387 -1.05 44.95 16.05
N LYS A 388 0.23 44.75 16.34
CA LYS A 388 1.25 44.30 15.38
C LYS A 388 0.74 42.98 14.79
N ARG A 389 0.29 43.04 13.52
CA ARG A 389 -0.05 41.88 12.69
C ARG A 389 1.07 40.84 12.83
N ARG A 390 0.85 39.83 13.67
CA ARG A 390 1.61 38.58 13.63
C ARG A 390 1.18 37.92 12.32
N ARG A 391 2.05 38.02 11.31
CA ARG A 391 1.97 37.20 10.11
C ARG A 391 1.92 35.75 10.59
N THR A 392 0.78 35.10 10.38
CA THR A 392 0.69 33.65 10.45
C THR A 392 1.72 33.09 9.47
N PRO A 393 2.53 32.09 9.87
CA PRO A 393 3.43 31.43 8.94
C PRO A 393 2.58 30.81 7.83
N ARG A 394 2.86 31.23 6.59
CA ARG A 394 2.34 30.59 5.39
C ARG A 394 2.59 29.09 5.53
N LYS A 395 1.50 28.31 5.60
CA LYS A 395 1.53 26.87 5.35
C LYS A 395 2.28 26.66 4.05
N GLY A 396 3.49 26.11 4.16
CA GLY A 396 4.26 25.64 3.02
C GLY A 396 3.45 24.58 2.33
N VAL A 397 3.04 24.88 1.09
CA VAL A 397 2.41 23.96 0.15
C VAL A 397 3.50 22.98 -0.27
N PHE A 398 3.73 21.95 0.53
CA PHE A 398 4.34 20.70 0.12
C PHE A 398 3.45 19.59 0.64
N SER A 399 2.30 19.46 -0.04
CA SER A 399 1.50 18.25 -0.08
C SER A 399 2.32 17.21 -0.84
N GLY A 400 3.31 16.62 -0.17
CA GLY A 400 3.87 15.35 -0.59
C GLY A 400 2.71 14.37 -0.59
N SER A 401 2.31 13.97 -1.80
CA SER A 401 1.29 12.95 -2.03
C SER A 401 1.81 11.65 -1.43
N GLU A 402 1.52 11.47 -0.15
CA GLU A 402 1.54 10.20 0.56
C GLU A 402 0.72 9.24 -0.30
N LYS A 403 1.41 8.35 -1.02
CA LYS A 403 0.75 7.29 -1.78
C LYS A 403 0.09 6.38 -0.76
N ARG A 404 -1.13 6.75 -0.38
CA ARG A 404 -2.07 5.88 0.32
C ARG A 404 -2.08 4.56 -0.43
N PRO A 405 -1.98 3.41 0.26
CA PRO A 405 -2.04 2.10 -0.38
C PRO A 405 -3.22 2.10 -1.35
N ALA A 406 -2.94 1.66 -2.58
CA ALA A 406 -3.89 1.66 -3.68
C ALA A 406 -5.22 1.07 -3.19
N MET A 407 -6.20 1.96 -3.07
CA MET A 407 -7.59 1.76 -2.69
C MET A 407 -7.91 0.44 -1.98
N ALA A 408 -7.95 0.47 -0.64
CA ALA A 408 -9.10 -0.14 0.00
C ALA A 408 -10.30 0.67 -0.49
N ASP A 409 -10.94 0.21 -1.57
CA ASP A 409 -12.13 0.85 -2.11
C ASP A 409 -13.09 1.06 -0.95
N ASN A 410 -13.64 2.28 -0.82
CA ASN A 410 -14.66 2.60 0.19
C ASN A 410 -15.96 1.79 0.02
N THR A 411 -15.96 0.81 -0.88
CA THR A 411 -17.03 -0.15 -1.13
C THR A 411 -17.20 -1.09 0.06
N ILE A 412 -18.42 -1.58 0.24
CA ILE A 412 -18.77 -2.49 1.32
C ILE A 412 -17.91 -3.77 1.30
N PRO A 413 -17.67 -4.44 0.14
CA PRO A 413 -16.79 -5.61 0.09
C PRO A 413 -15.35 -5.30 0.51
N GLY A 414 -14.82 -4.14 0.10
CA GLY A 414 -13.49 -3.68 0.51
C GLY A 414 -13.38 -3.52 2.03
N ARG A 415 -14.42 -2.99 2.67
CA ARG A 415 -14.50 -2.91 4.14
C ARG A 415 -14.55 -4.28 4.80
N ILE A 416 -15.35 -5.22 4.27
CA ILE A 416 -15.40 -6.59 4.81
C ILE A 416 -14.01 -7.23 4.76
N VAL A 417 -13.35 -7.20 3.60
CA VAL A 417 -12.00 -7.76 3.44
C VAL A 417 -11.00 -7.06 4.36
N SER A 418 -11.08 -5.73 4.50
CA SER A 418 -10.23 -4.95 5.39
C SER A 418 -10.40 -5.39 6.85
N PHE A 419 -11.62 -5.51 7.37
CA PHE A 419 -11.84 -5.94 8.76
C PHE A 419 -11.44 -7.41 9.01
N LEU A 420 -11.49 -8.26 7.99
CA LEU A 420 -11.07 -9.66 8.10
C LEU A 420 -9.54 -9.82 8.08
N THR A 421 -8.84 -9.00 7.30
CA THR A 421 -7.39 -9.17 7.04
C THR A 421 -6.52 -8.19 7.82
N ASN A 422 -6.94 -6.93 7.94
CA ASN A 422 -6.23 -5.86 8.65
C ASN A 422 -7.23 -4.97 9.43
N PRO A 423 -7.74 -5.47 10.57
CA PRO A 423 -8.79 -4.78 11.33
C PRO A 423 -8.33 -3.42 11.85
N SER A 424 -7.05 -3.26 12.19
CA SER A 424 -6.48 -1.97 12.56
C SER A 424 -6.63 -0.95 11.45
N GLY A 425 -6.26 -1.34 10.21
CA GLY A 425 -6.46 -0.50 9.02
C GLY A 425 -7.93 -0.15 8.79
N GLY A 426 -8.83 -1.13 8.93
CA GLY A 426 -10.28 -0.92 8.78
C GLY A 426 -10.87 0.10 9.75
N PHE A 427 -10.47 0.06 11.02
CA PHE A 427 -10.90 1.06 12.02
C PHE A 427 -10.25 2.43 11.80
N GLN A 428 -9.01 2.49 11.35
CA GLN A 428 -8.36 3.75 10.99
C GLN A 428 -9.03 4.42 9.78
N MET A 429 -9.45 3.63 8.78
CA MET A 429 -10.14 4.13 7.59
C MET A 429 -11.55 4.65 7.88
N THR A 430 -12.21 4.08 8.89
CA THR A 430 -13.58 4.46 9.29
C THR A 430 -13.60 5.49 10.43
N LYS A 431 -12.43 5.92 10.90
CA LYS A 431 -12.29 6.91 11.96
C LYS A 431 -12.90 8.25 11.56
N GLY A 432 -13.83 8.74 12.36
CA GLY A 432 -14.52 10.02 12.13
C GLY A 432 -15.69 9.95 11.14
N GLN A 433 -16.07 8.76 10.65
CA GLN A 433 -17.33 8.59 9.90
C GLN A 433 -18.53 8.68 10.85
N ASP A 434 -19.68 9.12 10.36
CA ASP A 434 -20.90 9.11 11.18
C ASP A 434 -21.30 7.65 11.48
N PRO A 435 -21.81 7.30 12.67
CA PRO A 435 -22.40 5.98 12.91
C PRO A 435 -23.43 5.56 11.86
N VAL A 436 -24.16 6.52 11.28
CA VAL A 436 -25.12 6.27 10.19
C VAL A 436 -24.43 5.68 8.94
N ASP A 437 -23.17 6.03 8.68
CA ASP A 437 -22.40 5.51 7.53
C ASP A 437 -22.05 4.01 7.66
N ALA A 438 -22.13 3.45 8.88
CA ALA A 438 -21.91 2.03 9.14
C ALA A 438 -23.20 1.19 9.02
N VAL A 439 -24.38 1.82 8.98
CA VAL A 439 -25.67 1.12 8.94
C VAL A 439 -25.82 0.23 7.69
N PRO A 440 -25.51 0.69 6.45
CA PRO A 440 -25.65 -0.17 5.27
C PRO A 440 -24.72 -1.39 5.31
N TYR A 441 -23.51 -1.21 5.85
CA TYR A 441 -22.56 -2.29 6.07
C TYR A 441 -23.12 -3.31 7.07
N PHE A 442 -23.60 -2.83 8.21
CA PHE A 442 -24.13 -3.66 9.28
C PHE A 442 -25.41 -4.39 8.87
N ALA A 443 -26.30 -3.74 8.12
CA ALA A 443 -27.50 -4.35 7.57
C ALA A 443 -27.15 -5.54 6.66
N LEU A 444 -26.14 -5.40 5.81
CA LEU A 444 -25.66 -6.53 4.98
C LEU A 444 -25.14 -7.69 5.83
N VAL A 445 -24.33 -7.39 6.86
CA VAL A 445 -23.80 -8.40 7.81
C VAL A 445 -24.92 -9.21 8.44
N ILE A 446 -25.93 -8.53 8.99
CA ILE A 446 -27.04 -9.19 9.66
C ILE A 446 -27.89 -9.98 8.68
N VAL A 447 -28.27 -9.40 7.54
CA VAL A 447 -29.15 -10.07 6.57
C VAL A 447 -28.52 -11.37 6.08
N VAL A 448 -27.24 -11.34 5.71
CA VAL A 448 -26.52 -12.54 5.25
C VAL A 448 -26.42 -13.58 6.37
N PHE A 449 -26.00 -13.17 7.56
CA PHE A 449 -25.86 -14.09 8.69
C PHE A 449 -27.19 -14.73 9.10
N SER A 450 -28.25 -13.92 9.26
CA SER A 450 -29.58 -14.39 9.64
C SER A 450 -30.18 -15.31 8.58
N PHE A 451 -30.00 -15.01 7.29
CA PHE A 451 -30.46 -15.88 6.21
C PHE A 451 -29.74 -17.23 6.23
N VAL A 452 -28.40 -17.24 6.26
CA VAL A 452 -27.61 -18.48 6.23
C VAL A 452 -27.92 -19.35 7.45
N ASN A 453 -28.01 -18.77 8.65
CA ASN A 453 -28.31 -19.53 9.86
C ASN A 453 -29.75 -20.05 9.87
N SER A 454 -30.74 -19.26 9.43
CA SER A 454 -32.13 -19.72 9.37
C SER A 454 -32.31 -20.81 8.32
N PHE A 455 -31.65 -20.68 7.16
CA PHE A 455 -31.64 -21.71 6.13
C PHE A 455 -31.01 -23.01 6.65
N TYR A 456 -29.92 -22.92 7.41
CA TYR A 456 -29.30 -24.09 8.03
C TYR A 456 -30.22 -24.75 9.07
N LEU A 457 -30.86 -23.96 9.93
CA LEU A 457 -31.85 -24.46 10.89
C LEU A 457 -33.05 -25.11 10.19
N PHE A 458 -33.49 -24.57 9.05
CA PHE A 458 -34.52 -25.18 8.21
C PHE A 458 -34.10 -26.56 7.69
N LEU A 459 -32.88 -26.70 7.18
CA LEU A 459 -32.39 -27.99 6.68
C LEU A 459 -32.30 -29.06 7.77
N ILE A 460 -31.92 -28.69 9.00
CA ILE A 460 -31.89 -29.62 10.14
C ILE A 460 -33.29 -29.89 10.66
N GLY A 461 -34.10 -28.84 10.81
CA GLY A 461 -35.44 -28.88 11.37
C GLY A 461 -36.39 -29.75 10.56
N GLY A 462 -36.26 -29.74 9.22
CA GLY A 462 -37.09 -30.56 8.33
C GLY A 462 -36.93 -32.07 8.53
N GLY A 463 -35.83 -32.53 9.13
CA GLY A 463 -35.59 -33.93 9.48
C GLY A 463 -35.80 -34.26 10.96
N ALA A 464 -36.04 -33.26 11.81
CA ALA A 464 -36.15 -33.44 13.25
C ALA A 464 -37.55 -33.91 13.66
N SER A 465 -37.62 -34.95 14.49
CA SER A 465 -38.89 -35.39 15.10
C SER A 465 -39.40 -34.32 16.06
N ALA A 466 -40.62 -33.81 15.85
CA ALA A 466 -41.25 -32.84 16.75
C ALA A 466 -41.43 -33.36 18.19
N ALA A 467 -41.53 -34.69 18.36
CA ALA A 467 -41.63 -35.32 19.68
C ALA A 467 -40.30 -35.29 20.45
N GLU A 468 -39.17 -35.33 19.74
CA GLU A 468 -37.83 -35.36 20.35
C GLU A 468 -37.20 -33.96 20.42
N TYR A 469 -37.46 -33.13 19.42
CA TYR A 469 -36.83 -31.81 19.25
C TYR A 469 -37.87 -30.76 18.82
N PRO A 470 -38.81 -30.38 19.70
CA PRO A 470 -39.90 -29.46 19.35
C PRO A 470 -39.38 -28.12 18.82
N VAL A 471 -38.33 -27.57 19.43
CA VAL A 471 -37.72 -26.29 19.01
C VAL A 471 -37.08 -26.36 17.62
N PHE A 472 -36.42 -27.46 17.25
CA PHE A 472 -35.83 -27.57 15.91
C PHE A 472 -36.90 -27.87 14.86
N SER A 473 -37.92 -28.63 15.22
CA SER A 473 -39.01 -28.98 14.30
C SER A 473 -39.82 -27.75 13.84
N SER A 474 -39.91 -26.70 14.68
CA SER A 474 -40.60 -25.45 14.30
C SER A 474 -39.89 -24.68 13.19
N PHE A 475 -38.60 -24.93 12.94
CA PHE A 475 -37.87 -24.37 11.80
C PHE A 475 -38.01 -25.22 10.52
N GLY A 476 -38.62 -26.41 10.59
CA GLY A 476 -38.69 -27.35 9.47
C GLY A 476 -39.64 -26.94 8.35
N ASP A 477 -40.47 -25.91 8.57
CA ASP A 477 -41.32 -25.33 7.55
C ASP A 477 -40.80 -23.94 7.09
N LEU A 478 -41.30 -23.49 5.95
CA LEU A 478 -40.87 -22.21 5.37
C LEU A 478 -41.27 -21.01 6.26
N TRP A 479 -42.36 -21.14 7.02
CA TRP A 479 -42.82 -20.08 7.92
C TRP A 479 -41.90 -19.92 9.14
N GLY A 480 -41.48 -21.03 9.75
CA GLY A 480 -40.50 -21.06 10.83
C GLY A 480 -39.16 -20.49 10.39
N MET A 481 -38.71 -20.80 9.17
CA MET A 481 -37.49 -20.21 8.61
C MET A 481 -37.58 -18.67 8.52
N VAL A 482 -38.70 -18.14 8.01
CA VAL A 482 -38.89 -16.68 7.86
C VAL A 482 -38.99 -15.99 9.22
N THR A 483 -39.77 -16.56 10.16
CA THR A 483 -39.91 -16.04 11.52
C THR A 483 -38.56 -16.06 12.25
N GLY A 484 -37.82 -17.16 12.14
CA GLY A 484 -36.46 -17.29 12.67
C GLY A 484 -35.49 -16.25 12.12
N MET A 485 -35.55 -16.00 10.80
CA MET A 485 -34.71 -14.97 10.18
C MET A 485 -35.03 -13.58 10.74
N LEU A 486 -36.31 -13.20 10.84
CA LEU A 486 -36.73 -11.91 11.37
C LEU A 486 -36.34 -11.75 12.85
N GLU A 487 -36.54 -12.78 13.66
CA GLU A 487 -36.15 -12.80 15.07
C GLU A 487 -34.64 -12.62 15.25
N MET A 488 -33.83 -13.36 14.48
CA MET A 488 -32.37 -13.22 14.51
C MET A 488 -31.90 -11.82 14.11
N VAL A 489 -32.55 -11.19 13.12
CA VAL A 489 -32.28 -9.79 12.75
C VAL A 489 -32.54 -8.85 13.93
N VAL A 490 -33.70 -8.96 14.58
CA VAL A 490 -34.08 -8.11 15.72
C VAL A 490 -33.12 -8.30 16.89
N ILE A 491 -32.81 -9.55 17.25
CA ILE A 491 -31.89 -9.88 18.34
C ILE A 491 -30.49 -9.32 18.07
N LEU A 492 -29.95 -9.48 16.86
CA LEU A 492 -28.62 -8.98 16.52
C LEU A 492 -28.52 -7.45 16.54
N VAL A 493 -29.55 -6.76 16.08
CA VAL A 493 -29.63 -5.29 16.18
C VAL A 493 -29.60 -4.86 17.65
N LEU A 494 -30.43 -5.49 18.50
CA LEU A 494 -30.48 -5.19 19.94
C LEU A 494 -29.14 -5.47 20.64
N ILE A 495 -28.53 -6.63 20.40
CA ILE A 495 -27.23 -7.01 20.97
C ILE A 495 -26.14 -6.02 20.54
N THR A 496 -26.14 -5.57 19.29
CA THR A 496 -25.12 -4.63 18.79
C THR A 496 -25.28 -3.25 19.42
N ILE A 497 -26.51 -2.76 19.60
CA ILE A 497 -26.77 -1.51 20.31
C ILE A 497 -26.31 -1.62 21.77
N LEU A 498 -26.67 -2.72 22.45
CA LEU A 498 -26.23 -2.98 23.83
C LEU A 498 -24.71 -3.08 23.93
N ALA A 499 -24.04 -3.73 22.97
CA ALA A 499 -22.58 -3.82 22.92
C ALA A 499 -21.93 -2.44 22.79
N GLY A 500 -22.49 -1.53 21.98
CA GLY A 500 -22.04 -0.13 21.91
C GLY A 500 -22.19 0.60 23.24
N ILE A 501 -23.33 0.42 23.93
CA ILE A 501 -23.58 1.00 25.26
C ILE A 501 -22.62 0.43 26.30
N PHE A 502 -22.40 -0.89 26.33
CA PHE A 502 -21.48 -1.52 27.27
C PHE A 502 -20.03 -1.12 26.99
N LEU A 503 -19.63 -1.02 25.71
CA LEU A 503 -18.32 -0.52 25.35
C LEU A 503 -18.11 0.91 25.87
N ARG A 504 -19.13 1.77 25.75
CA ARG A 504 -19.10 3.13 26.32
C ARG A 504 -18.89 3.12 27.82
N ILE A 505 -19.65 2.32 28.56
CA ILE A 505 -19.51 2.19 30.02
C ILE A 505 -18.10 1.69 30.37
N GLY A 506 -17.61 0.68 29.65
CA GLY A 506 -16.27 0.13 29.82
C GLY A 506 -15.17 1.18 29.58
N LEU A 507 -15.30 2.02 28.56
CA LEU A 507 -14.37 3.13 28.28
C LEU A 507 -14.39 4.18 29.40
N ILE A 508 -15.56 4.52 29.94
CA ILE A 508 -15.69 5.43 31.08
C ILE A 508 -14.99 4.85 32.32
N ILE A 509 -15.19 3.57 32.61
CA ILE A 509 -14.52 2.85 33.72
C ILE A 509 -13.00 2.86 33.52
N ALA A 510 -12.53 2.72 32.28
CA ALA A 510 -11.12 2.80 31.92
C ALA A 510 -10.52 4.23 31.96
N GLY A 511 -11.32 5.23 32.31
CA GLY A 511 -10.90 6.64 32.45
C GLY A 511 -10.88 7.44 31.15
N PHE A 512 -11.48 6.93 30.08
CA PHE A 512 -11.57 7.63 28.79
C PHE A 512 -12.72 8.66 28.79
N LYS A 513 -12.46 9.87 28.28
CA LYS A 513 -13.40 11.02 28.26
C LYS A 513 -13.67 11.55 26.84
N GLY A 514 -13.93 10.67 25.88
CA GLY A 514 -14.25 11.05 24.49
C GLY A 514 -15.75 11.19 24.19
N SER A 515 -16.07 11.54 22.93
CA SER A 515 -17.44 11.58 22.37
C SER A 515 -18.11 10.20 22.36
N ASN A 516 -19.44 10.18 22.32
CA ASN A 516 -20.28 8.97 22.46
C ASN A 516 -20.68 8.31 21.13
N GLU A 517 -20.37 8.93 20.00
CA GLU A 517 -20.93 8.52 18.71
C GLU A 517 -20.17 7.31 18.14
N ASP A 518 -18.88 7.22 18.39
CA ASP A 518 -18.01 6.23 17.79
C ASP A 518 -18.25 4.79 18.30
N GLU A 519 -18.78 4.60 19.51
CA GLU A 519 -18.91 3.29 20.13
C GLU A 519 -19.95 2.38 19.46
N ILE A 520 -21.07 2.95 18.99
CA ILE A 520 -22.08 2.20 18.22
C ILE A 520 -21.50 1.77 16.88
N ARG A 521 -20.74 2.65 16.22
CA ARG A 521 -20.04 2.36 14.97
C ARG A 521 -19.03 1.22 15.15
N ILE A 522 -18.26 1.25 16.24
CA ILE A 522 -17.31 0.19 16.59
C ILE A 522 -18.04 -1.14 16.77
N ALA A 523 -19.17 -1.16 17.48
CA ALA A 523 -19.96 -2.36 17.67
C ALA A 523 -20.49 -2.93 16.34
N MET A 524 -21.01 -2.08 15.44
CA MET A 524 -21.49 -2.48 14.11
C MET A 524 -20.38 -3.13 13.26
N TYR A 525 -19.20 -2.53 13.18
CA TYR A 525 -18.07 -3.14 12.46
C TYR A 525 -17.51 -4.38 13.17
N SER A 526 -17.63 -4.46 14.50
CA SER A 526 -17.20 -5.65 15.24
C SER A 526 -18.11 -6.86 15.00
N ALA A 527 -19.27 -6.69 14.35
CA ALA A 527 -20.12 -7.78 13.90
C ALA A 527 -19.62 -8.48 12.62
N THR A 528 -18.57 -7.98 11.95
CA THR A 528 -17.97 -8.59 10.73
C THR A 528 -17.76 -10.12 10.82
N PRO A 529 -17.26 -10.68 11.94
CA PRO A 529 -16.98 -12.11 12.03
C PRO A 529 -18.22 -12.99 11.87
N PHE A 530 -19.43 -12.45 12.06
CA PHE A 530 -20.66 -13.19 11.82
C PHE A 530 -20.89 -13.48 10.32
N ILE A 531 -20.41 -12.65 9.39
CA ILE A 531 -20.41 -13.04 7.96
C ILE A 531 -19.40 -14.17 7.72
N ALA A 532 -18.17 -14.04 8.19
CA ALA A 532 -17.10 -14.95 7.77
C ALA A 532 -17.10 -16.28 8.56
N GLY A 533 -17.12 -16.19 9.89
CA GLY A 533 -17.11 -17.34 10.78
C GLY A 533 -18.51 -17.91 11.03
N GLY A 534 -19.54 -17.06 11.02
CA GLY A 534 -20.92 -17.46 11.31
C GLY A 534 -21.60 -18.33 10.26
N ILE A 535 -20.97 -18.51 9.09
CA ILE A 535 -21.42 -19.46 8.06
C ILE A 535 -21.10 -20.91 8.47
N ILE A 536 -20.06 -21.13 9.29
CA ILE A 536 -19.66 -22.48 9.71
C ILE A 536 -20.53 -22.89 10.89
N PRO A 537 -21.37 -23.93 10.76
CA PRO A 537 -22.21 -24.39 11.86
C PRO A 537 -21.36 -24.86 13.05
N PHE A 538 -21.86 -24.63 14.27
CA PHE A 538 -21.22 -24.95 15.56
C PHE A 538 -19.89 -24.24 15.85
N PHE A 539 -18.92 -24.27 14.93
CA PHE A 539 -17.64 -23.56 15.08
C PHE A 539 -17.83 -22.05 15.03
N GLY A 540 -18.70 -21.56 14.14
CA GLY A 540 -19.03 -20.14 14.02
C GLY A 540 -19.61 -19.56 15.30
N LEU A 541 -20.35 -20.36 16.07
CA LEU A 541 -20.97 -19.95 17.33
C LEU A 541 -19.94 -19.62 18.42
N ILE A 542 -18.74 -20.22 18.36
CA ILE A 542 -17.65 -19.97 19.31
C ILE A 542 -16.64 -18.98 18.74
N ILE A 543 -16.26 -19.16 17.48
CA ILE A 543 -15.20 -18.37 16.84
C ILE A 543 -15.68 -16.94 16.57
N ALA A 544 -16.91 -16.74 16.09
CA ALA A 544 -17.38 -15.40 15.73
C ALA A 544 -17.47 -14.46 16.95
N PRO A 545 -17.97 -14.87 18.14
CA PRO A 545 -17.94 -14.03 19.33
C PRO A 545 -16.53 -13.71 19.82
N LEU A 546 -15.59 -14.67 19.80
CA LEU A 546 -14.20 -14.43 20.20
C LEU A 546 -13.50 -13.44 19.26
N TRP A 547 -13.76 -13.56 17.96
CA TRP A 547 -13.23 -12.61 16.99
C TRP A 547 -13.91 -11.24 17.12
N SER A 548 -15.22 -11.20 17.34
CA SER A 548 -15.96 -9.95 17.58
C SER A 548 -15.42 -9.21 18.80
N ALA A 549 -15.10 -9.92 19.88
CA ALA A 549 -14.41 -9.40 21.06
C ALA A 549 -13.04 -8.78 20.71
N TYR A 550 -12.24 -9.44 19.87
CA TYR A 550 -10.97 -8.90 19.38
C TYR A 550 -11.16 -7.62 18.56
N LEU A 551 -12.20 -7.55 17.71
CA LEU A 551 -12.53 -6.35 16.95
C LEU A 551 -13.04 -5.21 17.83
N LEU A 552 -13.81 -5.49 18.88
CA LEU A 552 -14.23 -4.47 19.85
C LEU A 552 -13.01 -3.83 20.53
N MET A 553 -12.06 -4.65 20.97
CA MET A 553 -10.80 -4.17 21.56
C MET A 553 -9.99 -3.34 20.56
N THR A 554 -9.80 -3.85 19.35
CA THR A 554 -9.04 -3.14 18.30
C THR A 554 -9.72 -1.83 17.91
N GLY A 555 -11.03 -1.84 17.72
CA GLY A 555 -11.81 -0.66 17.39
C GLY A 555 -11.76 0.41 18.47
N ALA A 556 -11.85 0.02 19.74
CA ALA A 556 -11.66 0.94 20.87
C ALA A 556 -10.25 1.55 20.89
N ARG A 557 -9.22 0.75 20.59
CA ARG A 557 -7.82 1.22 20.54
C ARG A 557 -7.60 2.21 19.40
N GLU A 558 -7.93 1.83 18.18
CA GLU A 558 -7.61 2.61 16.96
C GLU A 558 -8.48 3.88 16.83
N THR A 559 -9.78 3.76 17.14
CA THR A 559 -10.71 4.88 17.01
C THR A 559 -10.41 5.95 18.04
N HIS A 560 -10.27 5.57 19.30
CA HIS A 560 -10.10 6.51 20.40
C HIS A 560 -8.64 6.82 20.75
N GLY A 561 -7.67 6.12 20.16
CA GLY A 561 -6.25 6.25 20.53
C GLY A 561 -6.00 5.83 21.98
N THR A 562 -6.79 4.90 22.50
CA THR A 562 -6.67 4.43 23.89
C THR A 562 -5.45 3.52 24.04
N THR A 563 -4.92 3.45 25.26
CA THR A 563 -3.87 2.48 25.56
C THR A 563 -4.44 1.06 25.46
N THR A 564 -3.61 0.06 25.14
CA THR A 564 -4.03 -1.35 25.05
C THR A 564 -4.73 -1.82 26.33
N GLY A 565 -4.25 -1.39 27.50
CA GLY A 565 -4.86 -1.73 28.78
C GLY A 565 -6.28 -1.18 28.94
N GLN A 566 -6.51 0.06 28.52
CA GLN A 566 -7.86 0.67 28.58
C GLN A 566 -8.82 0.01 27.59
N ALA A 567 -8.36 -0.26 26.36
CA ALA A 567 -9.15 -0.95 25.35
C ALA A 567 -9.54 -2.37 25.82
N LEU A 568 -8.61 -3.08 26.46
CA LEU A 568 -8.85 -4.41 27.03
C LEU A 568 -9.88 -4.38 28.15
N ILE A 569 -9.81 -3.42 29.08
CA ILE A 569 -10.80 -3.26 30.16
C ILE A 569 -12.19 -2.98 29.57
N ALA A 570 -12.27 -2.07 28.58
CA ALA A 570 -13.55 -1.70 27.98
C ALA A 570 -14.19 -2.86 27.21
N ALA A 571 -13.42 -3.55 26.36
CA ALA A 571 -13.89 -4.72 25.63
C ALA A 571 -14.24 -5.88 26.58
N GLY A 572 -13.41 -6.12 27.60
CA GLY A 572 -13.65 -7.12 28.63
C GLY A 572 -14.97 -6.89 29.38
N PHE A 573 -15.26 -5.64 29.77
CA PHE A 573 -16.54 -5.28 30.38
C PHE A 573 -17.72 -5.59 29.46
N CYS A 574 -17.62 -5.22 28.18
CA CYS A 574 -18.64 -5.52 27.17
C CYS A 574 -18.91 -7.01 27.05
N ILE A 575 -17.86 -7.84 26.94
CA ILE A 575 -17.98 -9.30 26.84
C ILE A 575 -18.65 -9.88 28.09
N VAL A 576 -18.21 -9.49 29.28
CA VAL A 576 -18.79 -10.01 30.54
C VAL A 576 -20.27 -9.66 30.63
N MET A 577 -20.66 -8.42 30.31
CA MET A 577 -22.06 -8.00 30.33
C MET A 577 -22.90 -8.76 29.30
N THR A 578 -22.40 -8.96 28.08
CA THR A 578 -23.09 -9.73 27.05
C THR A 578 -23.25 -11.20 27.45
N VAL A 579 -22.24 -11.82 28.07
CA VAL A 579 -22.33 -13.21 28.57
C VAL A 579 -23.33 -13.32 29.73
N LEU A 580 -23.34 -12.36 30.66
CA LEU A 580 -24.33 -12.34 31.75
C LEU A 580 -25.76 -12.18 31.22
N LEU A 581 -25.95 -11.30 30.23
CA LEU A 581 -27.24 -11.07 29.59
C LEU A 581 -27.69 -12.33 28.83
N PHE A 582 -26.80 -12.97 28.07
CA PHE A 582 -27.08 -14.25 27.41
C PHE A 582 -27.44 -15.34 28.42
N GLY A 583 -26.67 -15.49 29.49
CA GLY A 583 -26.95 -16.45 30.56
C GLY A 583 -28.28 -16.20 31.25
N PHE A 584 -28.64 -14.93 31.46
CA PHE A 584 -29.94 -14.53 32.00
C PHE A 584 -31.09 -14.97 31.06
N PHE A 585 -31.00 -14.68 29.76
CA PHE A 585 -32.01 -15.10 28.78
C PHE A 585 -32.14 -16.63 28.70
N VAL A 586 -31.02 -17.37 28.71
CA VAL A 586 -31.03 -18.84 28.74
C VAL A 586 -31.67 -19.36 30.02
N SER A 587 -31.39 -18.75 31.17
CA SER A 587 -31.97 -19.15 32.46
C SER A 587 -33.46 -18.82 32.60
N ALA A 588 -33.95 -17.81 31.86
CA ALA A 588 -35.35 -17.40 31.87
C ALA A 588 -36.26 -18.38 31.07
N GLY A 589 -35.68 -19.38 30.39
CA GLY A 589 -36.40 -20.50 29.77
C GLY A 589 -37.19 -20.15 28.51
N ASP A 590 -38.18 -21.00 28.18
CA ASP A 590 -38.98 -20.94 26.94
C ASP A 590 -39.73 -19.62 26.72
N SER A 591 -40.01 -18.88 27.79
CA SER A 591 -40.60 -17.52 27.74
C SER A 591 -39.60 -16.41 27.41
N GLY A 592 -38.29 -16.70 27.44
CA GLY A 592 -37.24 -15.70 27.35
C GLY A 592 -36.73 -15.40 25.93
N PHE A 593 -36.83 -16.35 25.00
CA PHE A 593 -36.20 -16.23 23.68
C PHE A 593 -37.15 -15.89 22.53
N SER A 594 -38.42 -16.29 22.59
CA SER A 594 -39.36 -15.97 21.50
C SER A 594 -39.94 -14.57 21.67
N ILE A 595 -39.51 -13.64 20.83
CA ILE A 595 -40.08 -12.28 20.77
C ILE A 595 -41.52 -12.32 20.24
N PHE A 596 -41.86 -13.34 19.44
CA PHE A 596 -43.15 -13.49 18.77
C PHE A 596 -44.14 -14.41 19.50
N GLY A 597 -43.80 -14.86 20.72
CA GLY A 597 -44.58 -15.84 21.49
C GLY A 597 -44.25 -17.27 21.08
N GLY A 598 -44.41 -18.22 22.02
CA GLY A 598 -44.19 -19.64 21.74
C GLY A 598 -45.11 -20.11 20.61
N VAL A 599 -44.52 -20.56 19.51
CA VAL A 599 -45.20 -21.32 18.45
C VAL A 599 -45.32 -22.76 18.88
#